data_AF-A0A537AMB9-F1
#
_entry.id   AF-A0A537AMB9-F1
#
_cell.length_a   1.000
_cell.length_b   1.000
_cell.length_c   1.000
_cell.angle_alpha   90.00
_cell.angle_beta   90.00
_cell.angle_gamma   90.00
#
_symmetry.space_group_name_H-M   'P 1'
#
loop_
_entity.id
_entity.type
_entity.pdbx_description
1 polymer ?
#
loop_
_entity_poly.entity_id
_entity_poly.type
_entity_poly.pdbx_seq_one_letter_code
_entity_poly.pdbx_strand_id
1 'polypeptide(L)'
;AGFREHAPLFATPQWLQRQRPRRAVAAILAGLVAYILLADALGFHLTGVLILAVWMRALGASWRLTVAVSILSTLVIHLAFYKVLRVPLPWGVIERWAF
;
A
#
# COMPACT_ATOMS: atom_id res chain seq x y z
N ALA A 1 -3.35 43.42 23.68
CA ALA A 1 -4.31 42.31 23.63
C ALA A 1 -4.03 41.51 22.36
N GLY A 2 -3.30 40.39 22.48
CA GLY A 2 -2.93 39.54 21.35
C GLY A 2 -4.01 38.50 21.10
N PHE A 3 -4.82 38.71 20.07
CA PHE A 3 -5.85 37.76 19.65
C PHE A 3 -5.19 36.47 19.18
N ARG A 4 -5.48 35.37 19.87
CA ARG A 4 -5.15 34.02 19.44
C ARG A 4 -6.01 33.72 18.22
N GLU A 5 -5.42 33.82 17.03
CA GLU A 5 -6.03 33.32 15.81
C GLU A 5 -6.22 31.81 15.97
N HIS A 6 -7.46 31.38 16.17
CA HIS A 6 -7.85 29.99 16.12
C HIS A 6 -7.61 29.49 14.70
N ALA A 7 -6.41 28.96 14.44
CA ALA A 7 -6.15 28.19 13.24
C ALA A 7 -7.22 27.08 13.17
N PRO A 8 -8.00 26.98 12.08
CA PRO A 8 -9.04 25.98 11.96
C PRO A 8 -8.39 24.60 12.07
N LEU A 9 -8.78 23.83 13.10
CA LEU A 9 -8.26 22.48 13.39
C LEU A 9 -8.39 21.53 12.19
N PHE A 10 -9.28 21.85 11.25
CA PHE A 10 -9.50 21.14 9.99
C PHE A 10 -9.49 22.12 8.80
N ALA A 11 -8.33 22.72 8.53
CA ALA A 11 -8.09 23.31 7.21
C ALA A 11 -7.94 22.15 6.21
N THR A 12 -9.02 21.74 5.52
CA THR A 12 -8.89 20.86 4.35
C THR A 12 -8.00 21.57 3.35
N PRO A 13 -6.75 21.11 3.15
CA PRO A 13 -5.81 21.86 2.37
C PRO A 13 -6.28 21.87 0.90
N GLN A 14 -6.14 23.01 0.23
CA GLN A 14 -6.73 23.25 -1.10
C GLN A 14 -6.23 22.25 -2.16
N TRP A 15 -5.06 21.61 -1.93
CA TRP A 15 -4.56 20.51 -2.77
C TRP A 15 -5.48 19.28 -2.75
N LEU A 16 -6.25 19.03 -1.68
CA LEU A 16 -7.17 17.89 -1.54
C LEU A 16 -8.50 18.10 -2.31
N GLN A 17 -8.76 19.31 -2.82
CA GLN A 17 -9.96 19.61 -3.61
C GLN A 17 -9.85 19.19 -5.08
N ARG A 18 -8.63 18.94 -5.59
CA ARG A 18 -8.45 18.39 -6.94
C ARG A 18 -8.92 16.92 -6.99
N GLN A 19 -9.57 16.54 -8.09
CA GLN A 19 -10.12 15.18 -8.33
C GLN A 19 -9.03 14.08 -8.31
N ARG A 20 -7.80 14.44 -8.69
CA ARG A 20 -6.63 13.53 -8.73
C ARG A 20 -6.16 13.08 -7.34
N PRO A 21 -5.88 13.97 -6.37
CA PRO A 21 -5.45 13.56 -5.03
C PRO A 21 -6.49 12.74 -4.26
N ARG A 22 -7.79 13.01 -4.43
CA ARG A 22 -8.85 12.18 -3.81
C ARG A 22 -8.81 10.73 -4.28
N ARG A 23 -8.59 10.51 -5.58
CA ARG A 23 -8.46 9.16 -6.16
C ARG A 23 -7.23 8.43 -5.63
N ALA A 24 -6.10 9.13 -5.45
CA ALA A 24 -4.90 8.53 -4.87
C ALA A 24 -5.12 8.11 -3.40
N VAL A 25 -5.73 8.98 -2.59
CA VAL A 25 -6.06 8.66 -1.19
C VAL A 25 -7.04 7.48 -1.12
N ALA A 26 -8.10 7.49 -1.94
CA ALA A 26 -9.05 6.38 -2.01
C ALA A 26 -8.37 5.07 -2.45
N ALA A 27 -7.46 5.13 -3.42
CA ALA A 27 -6.70 3.95 -3.86
C ALA A 27 -5.81 3.41 -2.73
N ILE A 28 -5.17 4.30 -1.96
CA ILE A 28 -4.35 3.90 -0.80
C ILE A 28 -5.20 3.22 0.25
N LEU A 29 -6.32 3.83 0.64
CA LEU A 29 -7.24 3.27 1.62
C LEU A 29 -7.83 1.93 1.15
N ALA A 30 -8.24 1.84 -0.11
CA ALA A 30 -8.74 0.60 -0.70
C ALA A 30 -7.65 -0.49 -0.73
N GLY A 31 -6.41 -0.12 -1.07
CA GLY A 31 -5.27 -1.04 -1.02
C GLY A 31 -4.98 -1.53 0.40
N LEU A 32 -5.10 -0.66 1.40
CA LEU A 32 -4.92 -1.03 2.80
C LEU A 32 -6.01 -2.00 3.28
N VAL A 33 -7.28 -1.72 2.97
CA VAL A 33 -8.40 -2.62 3.29
C VAL A 33 -8.24 -3.95 2.56
N ALA A 34 -7.89 -3.93 1.28
CA ALA A 34 -7.59 -5.13 0.51
C ALA A 34 -6.44 -5.91 1.12
N TYR A 35 -5.38 -5.25 1.59
CA TYR A 35 -4.27 -5.90 2.28
C TYR A 35 -4.76 -6.63 3.53
N ILE A 36 -5.50 -5.95 4.41
CA ILE A 36 -5.98 -6.55 5.67
C ILE A 36 -6.86 -7.78 5.41
N LEU A 37 -7.70 -7.73 4.38
CA LEU A 37 -8.63 -8.82 4.05
C LEU A 37 -7.95 -9.98 3.32
N LEU A 38 -6.99 -9.70 2.42
CA LEU A 38 -6.38 -10.72 1.56
C LEU A 38 -5.03 -11.20 2.09
N ALA A 39 -4.34 -10.48 2.97
CA ALA A 39 -2.99 -10.84 3.41
C ALA A 39 -2.97 -12.17 4.17
N ASP A 40 -3.96 -12.43 5.02
CA ASP A 40 -4.08 -13.71 5.73
C ASP A 40 -4.43 -14.86 4.77
N ALA A 41 -5.25 -14.61 3.75
CA ALA A 41 -5.64 -15.63 2.79
C ALA A 41 -4.54 -15.91 1.77
N LEU A 42 -4.05 -14.90 1.05
CA LEU A 42 -3.14 -15.00 -0.09
C LEU A 42 -1.66 -14.92 0.29
N GLY A 43 -1.35 -14.44 1.48
CA GLY A 43 0.02 -14.19 1.93
C GLY A 43 0.58 -12.86 1.41
N PHE A 44 1.66 -12.41 2.04
CA PHE A 44 2.27 -11.11 1.76
C PHE A 44 2.65 -10.92 0.28
N HIS A 45 3.16 -11.97 -0.38
CA HIS A 45 3.68 -11.88 -1.73
C HIS A 45 2.60 -11.57 -2.77
N LEU A 46 1.51 -12.34 -2.80
CA LEU A 46 0.44 -12.13 -3.77
C LEU A 46 -0.30 -10.82 -3.52
N THR A 47 -0.55 -10.52 -2.25
CA THR A 47 -1.28 -9.31 -1.84
C THR A 47 -0.47 -8.05 -2.13
N GLY A 48 0.84 -8.07 -1.86
CA GLY A 48 1.77 -6.99 -2.19
C GLY A 48 1.84 -6.73 -3.69
N VAL A 49 2.05 -7.76 -4.51
CA VAL A 49 2.13 -7.62 -5.98
C VAL A 49 0.83 -7.03 -6.53
N LEU A 50 -0.33 -7.50 -6.09
CA LEU A 50 -1.64 -7.00 -6.55
C LEU A 50 -1.84 -5.52 -6.23
N ILE A 51 -1.58 -5.10 -5.00
CA ILE A 51 -1.76 -3.70 -4.57
C ILE A 51 -0.80 -2.78 -5.32
N LEU A 52 0.47 -3.16 -5.41
CA LEU A 52 1.48 -2.40 -6.15
C LEU A 52 1.13 -2.30 -7.64
N ALA A 53 0.64 -3.39 -8.24
CA ALA A 53 0.22 -3.39 -9.63
C ALA A 53 -0.98 -2.46 -9.86
N VAL A 54 -2.00 -2.52 -8.99
CA VAL A 54 -3.19 -1.64 -9.06
C VAL A 54 -2.80 -0.18 -8.90
N TRP A 55 -1.95 0.16 -7.93
CA TRP A 55 -1.50 1.53 -7.73
C TRP A 55 -0.66 2.03 -8.89
N MET A 56 0.35 1.29 -9.35
CA MET A 56 1.13 1.70 -10.52
C MET A 56 0.27 1.86 -11.77
N ARG A 57 -0.74 1.01 -11.94
CA ARG A 57 -1.68 1.16 -13.03
C ARG A 57 -2.57 2.40 -12.88
N ALA A 58 -3.03 2.69 -11.67
CA ALA A 58 -3.78 3.90 -11.36
C ALA A 58 -2.96 5.19 -11.59
N LEU A 59 -1.63 5.12 -11.41
CA LEU A 59 -0.70 6.20 -11.74
C LEU A 59 -0.36 6.29 -13.24
N GLY A 60 -0.81 5.36 -14.08
CA GLY A 60 -0.59 5.38 -15.53
C GLY A 60 0.75 4.77 -15.97
N ALA A 61 1.41 3.97 -15.13
CA ALA A 61 2.64 3.29 -15.50
C ALA A 61 2.43 2.26 -16.64
N SER A 62 3.51 2.00 -17.39
CA SER A 62 3.52 0.95 -18.41
C SER A 62 3.44 -0.44 -17.77
N TRP A 63 2.83 -1.40 -18.47
CA TRP A 63 2.61 -2.75 -17.93
C TRP A 63 3.92 -3.47 -17.58
N ARG A 64 4.97 -3.25 -18.39
CA ARG A 64 6.31 -3.79 -18.13
C ARG A 64 6.90 -3.28 -16.82
N LEU A 65 6.80 -1.96 -16.59
CA LEU A 65 7.30 -1.35 -15.36
C LEU A 65 6.45 -1.77 -14.16
N THR A 66 5.14 -1.88 -14.35
CA THR A 66 4.18 -2.33 -13.33
C THR A 66 4.52 -3.74 -12.85
N VAL A 67 4.75 -4.68 -13.77
CA VAL A 67 5.11 -6.06 -13.40
C VAL A 67 6.49 -6.11 -12.75
N ALA A 68 7.49 -5.44 -13.34
CA ALA A 68 8.86 -5.46 -12.82
C ALA A 68 8.95 -4.87 -11.41
N VAL A 69 8.38 -3.69 -11.19
CA VAL A 69 8.44 -2.99 -9.90
C VAL A 69 7.58 -3.68 -8.85
N SER A 70 6.39 -4.19 -9.20
CA SER A 70 5.52 -4.85 -8.21
C SER A 70 6.17 -6.11 -7.66
N ILE A 71 6.77 -6.93 -8.53
CA ILE A 71 7.50 -8.13 -8.14
C ILE A 71 8.75 -7.75 -7.33
N LEU A 72 9.59 -6.85 -7.87
CA LEU A 72 10.85 -6.48 -7.24
C LEU A 72 10.63 -5.84 -5.87
N SER A 73 9.73 -4.87 -5.76
CA SER A 73 9.41 -4.21 -4.49
C SER A 73 8.85 -5.20 -3.47
N THR A 74 7.95 -6.11 -3.89
CA THR A 74 7.41 -7.12 -2.98
C THR A 74 8.50 -8.03 -2.42
N LEU A 75 9.40 -8.51 -3.28
CA LEU A 75 10.55 -9.32 -2.87
C LEU A 75 11.49 -8.55 -1.93
N VAL A 76 11.83 -7.31 -2.27
CA VAL A 76 12.70 -6.46 -1.45
C VAL A 76 12.09 -6.22 -0.07
N ILE A 77 10.79 -5.92 0.00
CA ILE A 77 10.11 -5.71 1.28
C ILE A 77 10.08 -7.01 2.09
N HIS A 78 9.78 -8.15 1.45
CA HIS A 78 9.80 -9.45 2.11
C HIS A 78 11.19 -9.77 2.68
N LEU A 79 12.23 -9.60 1.87
CA LEU A 79 13.63 -9.79 2.28
C LEU A 79 14.04 -8.84 3.39
N ALA A 80 13.64 -7.56 3.31
CA ALA A 80 13.92 -6.57 4.34
C ALA A 80 13.30 -6.98 5.67
N PHE A 81 12.04 -7.39 5.68
CA PHE A 81 11.43 -7.86 6.92
C PHE A 81 12.05 -9.18 7.42
N TYR A 82 12.23 -10.15 6.52
CA TYR A 82 12.78 -11.45 6.87
C TYR A 82 14.20 -11.35 7.42
N LYS A 83 15.07 -10.55 6.78
CA LYS A 83 16.49 -10.44 7.16
C LYS A 83 16.77 -9.34 8.19
N VAL A 84 16.10 -8.20 8.12
CA VAL A 84 16.37 -7.05 9.00
C VAL A 84 15.56 -7.14 10.29
N LEU A 85 14.26 -7.44 10.19
CA LEU A 85 13.37 -7.45 11.34
C LEU A 85 13.21 -8.85 11.98
N ARG A 86 13.59 -9.92 11.27
CA ARG A 86 13.45 -11.35 11.70
C ARG A 86 12.02 -11.72 12.14
N VAL A 87 11.02 -10.95 11.72
CA VAL A 87 9.62 -11.22 11.99
C VAL A 87 9.14 -12.18 10.89
N PRO A 88 8.59 -13.35 11.25
CA PRO A 88 7.95 -14.22 10.26
C PRO A 88 6.72 -13.49 9.71
N LEU A 89 6.75 -13.10 8.43
CA LEU A 89 5.56 -12.57 7.78
C LEU A 89 4.56 -13.70 7.57
N PRO A 90 3.25 -13.41 7.62
CA PRO A 90 2.21 -14.38 7.29
C PRO A 90 2.46 -14.94 5.88
N TRP A 91 2.67 -16.25 5.83
CA TRP A 91 2.89 -17.01 4.61
C TRP A 91 1.58 -17.24 3.84
N GLY A 92 0.42 -16.89 4.42
CA GLY A 92 -0.91 -17.07 3.82
C GLY A 92 -1.16 -18.52 3.42
N VAL A 93 -1.68 -18.76 2.21
CA VAL A 93 -1.89 -20.12 1.64
C VAL A 93 -0.68 -21.06 1.79
N ILE A 94 0.54 -20.53 1.88
CA ILE A 94 1.76 -21.34 1.96
C ILE A 94 1.96 -21.93 3.37
N GLU A 95 1.31 -21.39 4.41
CA GLU A 95 1.28 -22.01 5.73
C GLU A 95 0.62 -23.39 5.70
N ARG A 96 -0.31 -23.60 4.77
CA ARG A 96 -0.97 -24.91 4.54
C ARG A 96 -0.08 -25.94 3.83
N TRP A 97 1.07 -25.53 3.30
CA TRP A 97 2.08 -26.40 2.66
C TRP A 97 3.33 -26.58 3.51
N ALA A 98 3.39 -25.93 4.70
CA ALA A 98 4.51 -26.04 5.62
C ALA A 98 4.39 -27.23 6.61
N PHE A 99 3.35 -28.08 6.49
CA PHE A 99 3.17 -29.30 7.28
C PHE A 99 2.72 -30.48 6.43
#